data_AF-A0A0N4XMD4-F1
#
_entry.id   AF-A0A0N4XMD4-F1
#
_cell.length_a   1.000
_cell.length_b   1.000
_cell.length_c   1.000
_cell.angle_alpha   90.00
_cell.angle_beta   90.00
_cell.angle_gamma   90.00
#
_symmetry.space_group_name_H-M   'P 1'
#
loop_
_entity.id
_entity.type
_entity.pdbx_description
1 polymer ?
#
loop_
_entity_poly.entity_id
_entity_poly.type
_entity_poly.pdbx_seq_one_letter_code
_entity_poly.pdbx_strand_id
1 'polypeptide(L)'
;GSSTKKSKGIVVVSDGSSKCETVDDDEAYKRFQEIPRFLPILRHAIGKRDVPPCEMQHKMSSRPMFRMATRFQHHLKICANTIAADQSQINTVVKTIEAETVAVANKYAEMKKSTDEFVANLQFLEKLREDIIHIQNDVTSLSAG
;
A
#
# COMPACT_ATOMS: atom_id res chain seq x y z
N GLY A 1 52.33 6.86 -2.13
CA GLY A 1 52.41 5.88 -3.23
C GLY A 1 51.99 4.52 -2.72
N SER A 2 51.27 3.77 -3.56
CA SER A 2 50.84 2.37 -3.40
C SER A 2 49.64 2.10 -2.48
N SER A 3 48.48 2.09 -3.14
CA SER A 3 47.26 1.38 -2.78
C SER A 3 47.51 -0.13 -2.83
N THR A 4 47.17 -0.85 -1.74
CA THR A 4 46.98 -2.30 -1.79
C THR A 4 45.58 -2.63 -1.31
N LYS A 5 44.67 -2.72 -2.28
CA LYS A 5 43.31 -3.26 -2.11
C LYS A 5 43.41 -4.68 -1.54
N LYS A 6 42.97 -4.90 -0.30
CA LYS A 6 42.73 -6.25 0.22
C LYS A 6 41.47 -6.79 -0.46
N SER A 7 41.64 -7.71 -1.39
CA SER A 7 40.56 -8.48 -1.99
C SER A 7 39.77 -9.16 -0.88
N LYS A 8 38.49 -8.80 -0.71
CA LYS A 8 37.57 -9.54 0.16
C LYS A 8 37.40 -10.93 -0.46
N GLY A 9 38.09 -11.91 0.10
CA GLY A 9 38.05 -13.30 -0.37
C GLY A 9 36.63 -13.81 -0.41
N ILE A 10 36.28 -14.50 -1.50
CA ILE A 10 35.01 -15.20 -1.63
C ILE A 10 35.06 -16.38 -0.67
N VAL A 11 34.18 -16.38 0.33
CA VAL A 11 33.96 -17.52 1.21
C VAL A 11 32.94 -18.41 0.53
N VAL A 12 33.39 -19.55 0.01
CA VAL A 12 32.49 -20.61 -0.44
C VAL A 12 32.14 -21.44 0.79
N VAL A 13 30.89 -21.33 1.23
CA VAL A 13 30.34 -22.21 2.26
C VAL A 13 29.98 -23.52 1.56
N SER A 14 30.69 -24.61 1.90
CA SER A 14 30.26 -25.96 1.51
C SER A 14 28.90 -26.22 2.16
N ASP A 15 27.95 -26.74 1.40
CA ASP A 15 26.71 -27.27 1.97
C ASP A 15 27.11 -28.26 3.07
N GLY A 16 26.73 -27.94 4.31
CA GLY A 16 26.95 -28.85 5.43
C GLY A 16 26.28 -30.18 5.12
N SER A 17 26.85 -31.27 5.61
CA SER A 17 26.27 -32.63 5.54
C SER A 17 24.99 -32.77 6.38
N SER A 18 24.08 -31.81 6.27
CA SER A 18 22.72 -31.90 6.73
C SER A 18 22.00 -32.75 5.69
N LYS A 19 21.57 -33.96 6.06
CA LYS A 19 20.61 -34.69 5.21
C LYS A 19 19.44 -33.74 5.00
N CYS A 20 19.27 -33.26 3.78
CA CYS A 20 18.11 -32.46 3.40
C CYS A 20 16.93 -33.42 3.52
N GLU A 21 16.09 -33.25 4.55
CA GLU A 21 14.88 -34.04 4.70
C GLU A 21 14.07 -33.87 3.42
N THR A 22 13.99 -34.95 2.66
CA THR A 22 13.23 -34.96 1.42
C THR A 22 11.76 -35.15 1.78
N VAL A 23 10.86 -34.77 0.88
CA VAL A 23 9.42 -35.00 1.07
C VAL A 23 9.12 -36.49 1.32
N ASP A 24 9.97 -37.38 0.80
CA ASP A 24 9.88 -38.83 1.03
C ASP A 24 10.24 -39.28 2.45
N ASP A 25 10.92 -38.42 3.23
CA ASP A 25 11.25 -38.67 4.64
C ASP A 25 10.11 -38.24 5.59
N ASP A 26 9.14 -37.43 5.12
CA ASP A 26 8.01 -36.95 5.91
C ASP A 26 7.02 -38.09 6.22
N GLU A 27 6.89 -38.41 7.50
CA GLU A 27 5.98 -39.43 8.02
C GLU A 27 4.50 -39.18 7.67
N ALA A 28 4.08 -37.92 7.56
CA ALA A 28 2.74 -37.58 7.10
C ALA A 28 2.57 -37.94 5.61
N TYR A 29 3.57 -37.64 4.78
CA TYR A 29 3.57 -37.97 3.35
C TYR A 29 3.53 -39.49 3.12
N LYS A 30 4.29 -40.26 3.90
CA LYS A 30 4.26 -41.74 3.86
C LYS A 30 2.88 -42.30 4.21
N ARG A 31 2.24 -41.79 5.28
CA ARG A 31 0.88 -42.20 5.64
C ARG A 31 -0.14 -41.89 4.55
N PHE A 32 0.01 -40.79 3.82
CA PHE A 32 -0.86 -40.49 2.67
C PHE A 32 -0.67 -41.47 1.51
N GLN A 33 0.55 -41.97 1.29
CA GLN A 33 0.82 -42.98 0.27
C GLN A 33 0.23 -44.36 0.61
N GLU A 34 0.12 -44.69 1.90
CA GLU A 34 -0.50 -45.93 2.37
C GLU A 34 -2.03 -45.96 2.20
N ILE A 35 -2.67 -44.80 2.02
CA ILE A 35 -4.12 -44.73 1.83
C ILE A 35 -4.48 -45.40 0.49
N PRO A 36 -5.33 -46.44 0.50
CA PRO A 36 -5.79 -47.06 -0.74
C PRO A 36 -6.45 -46.03 -1.63
N ARG A 37 -5.91 -45.84 -2.84
CA ARG A 37 -6.49 -44.92 -3.83
C ARG A 37 -7.72 -45.57 -4.43
N PHE A 38 -8.89 -45.11 -4.01
CA PHE A 38 -10.15 -45.47 -4.64
C PHE A 38 -10.32 -44.62 -5.90
N LEU A 39 -9.88 -45.16 -7.04
CA LEU A 39 -10.23 -44.58 -8.32
C LEU A 39 -11.75 -44.78 -8.54
N PRO A 40 -12.47 -43.74 -9.02
CA PRO A 40 -13.89 -43.87 -9.33
C PRO A 40 -14.11 -45.07 -10.25
N ILE A 41 -15.08 -45.94 -9.92
CA ILE A 41 -15.45 -47.05 -10.82
C ILE A 41 -16.11 -46.43 -12.05
N LEU A 42 -15.35 -46.35 -13.14
CA LEU A 42 -15.85 -45.89 -14.43
C LEU A 42 -16.72 -47.00 -15.02
N ARG A 43 -18.05 -46.84 -14.92
CA ARG A 43 -19.02 -47.83 -15.41
C ARG A 43 -18.77 -48.30 -16.86
N HIS A 44 -18.19 -47.45 -17.70
CA HIS A 44 -17.85 -47.74 -19.09
C HIS A 44 -16.58 -48.60 -19.27
N ALA A 45 -15.76 -48.76 -18.22
CA ALA A 45 -14.56 -49.62 -18.21
C ALA A 45 -14.86 -51.03 -17.64
N ILE A 46 -16.05 -51.25 -17.09
CA ILE A 46 -16.46 -52.57 -16.61
C ILE A 46 -16.59 -53.52 -17.81
N GLY A 47 -15.71 -54.53 -17.87
CA GLY A 47 -15.71 -55.55 -18.91
C GLY A 47 -14.83 -55.27 -20.15
N LYS A 48 -14.16 -54.11 -20.22
CA LYS A 48 -13.20 -53.81 -21.30
C LYS A 48 -11.78 -53.85 -20.74
N ARG A 49 -11.01 -54.88 -21.10
CA ARG A 49 -9.68 -55.15 -20.52
C ARG A 49 -8.59 -54.15 -20.91
N ASP A 50 -8.76 -53.35 -21.97
CA ASP A 50 -7.67 -52.52 -22.50
C ASP A 50 -8.19 -51.17 -23.06
N VAL A 51 -8.75 -50.30 -22.22
CA VAL A 51 -9.01 -48.90 -22.61
C VAL A 51 -7.84 -48.04 -22.13
N PRO A 52 -7.04 -47.44 -23.03
CA PRO A 52 -5.97 -46.55 -22.64
C PRO A 52 -6.51 -45.40 -21.78
N PRO A 53 -5.87 -45.05 -20.64
CA PRO A 53 -6.30 -43.94 -19.77
C PRO A 53 -6.49 -42.60 -20.51
N CYS A 54 -5.83 -42.44 -21.67
CA CYS A 54 -5.81 -41.23 -22.48
C CYS A 54 -7.11 -40.95 -23.26
N GLU A 55 -7.94 -41.97 -23.56
CA GLU A 55 -9.20 -41.74 -24.29
C GLU A 55 -10.38 -41.35 -23.39
N MET A 56 -10.21 -41.48 -22.07
CA MET A 56 -11.20 -41.07 -21.07
C MET A 56 -11.04 -39.58 -20.72
N GLN A 57 -11.08 -38.71 -21.74
CA GLN A 57 -11.34 -37.30 -21.51
C GLN A 57 -12.70 -37.21 -20.82
N HIS A 58 -12.71 -37.01 -19.50
CA HIS A 58 -13.87 -36.55 -18.75
C HIS A 58 -14.22 -35.17 -19.28
N LYS A 59 -14.86 -35.11 -20.44
CA LYS A 59 -15.34 -33.87 -21.03
C LYS A 59 -16.39 -33.35 -20.07
N MET A 60 -15.99 -32.36 -19.27
CA MET A 60 -16.92 -31.65 -18.41
C MET A 60 -18.07 -31.18 -19.28
N SER A 61 -19.29 -31.57 -18.90
CA SER A 61 -20.47 -31.24 -19.68
C SER A 61 -20.52 -29.73 -19.92
N SER A 62 -20.71 -29.32 -21.17
CA SER A 62 -20.74 -27.91 -21.56
C SER A 62 -21.85 -27.14 -20.84
N ARG A 63 -22.94 -27.82 -20.46
CA ARG A 63 -24.12 -27.19 -19.84
C ARG A 63 -23.87 -26.74 -18.39
N PRO A 64 -23.33 -27.57 -17.46
CA PRO A 64 -22.83 -27.09 -16.17
C PRO A 64 -21.81 -25.96 -16.28
N MET A 65 -20.88 -26.06 -17.24
CA MET A 65 -19.86 -25.02 -17.44
C MET A 65 -20.45 -23.69 -17.88
N PHE A 66 -21.38 -23.72 -18.82
CA PHE A 66 -22.09 -22.54 -19.26
C PHE A 66 -22.86 -21.88 -18.10
N ARG A 67 -23.61 -22.65 -17.31
CA ARG A 67 -24.33 -22.11 -16.14
C ARG A 67 -23.38 -21.46 -15.12
N MET A 68 -22.23 -22.09 -14.88
CA MET A 68 -21.21 -21.57 -13.98
C MET A 68 -20.66 -20.24 -14.52
N ALA A 69 -20.27 -20.20 -15.79
CA ALA A 69 -19.77 -18.99 -16.45
C ALA A 69 -20.78 -17.85 -16.41
N THR A 70 -22.06 -18.11 -16.69
CA THR A 70 -23.12 -17.07 -16.62
C THR A 70 -23.29 -16.53 -15.20
N ARG A 71 -23.23 -17.39 -14.17
CA ARG A 71 -23.30 -16.97 -12.77
C ARG A 71 -22.09 -16.11 -12.38
N PHE A 72 -20.89 -16.51 -12.80
CA PHE A 72 -19.68 -15.72 -12.59
C PHE A 72 -19.75 -14.37 -13.30
N GLN A 73 -20.16 -14.34 -14.57
CA GLN A 73 -20.33 -13.10 -15.32
C GLN A 73 -21.32 -12.15 -14.63
N HIS A 74 -22.46 -12.68 -14.15
CA HIS A 74 -23.45 -11.88 -13.43
C HIS A 74 -22.88 -11.31 -12.13
N HIS A 75 -22.18 -12.14 -11.35
CA HIS A 75 -21.56 -11.70 -10.09
C HIS A 75 -20.49 -10.64 -10.33
N LEU A 76 -19.59 -10.86 -11.29
CA LEU A 76 -18.57 -9.89 -11.67
C LEU A 76 -19.17 -8.56 -12.14
N LYS A 77 -20.29 -8.61 -12.88
CA LYS A 77 -21.02 -7.39 -13.28
C LYS A 77 -21.57 -6.63 -12.07
N ILE A 78 -22.15 -7.32 -11.10
CA ILE A 78 -22.62 -6.69 -9.86
C ILE A 78 -21.45 -6.03 -9.13
N CYS A 79 -20.35 -6.77 -8.91
CA CYS A 79 -19.16 -6.24 -8.25
C CYS A 79 -18.60 -5.01 -8.96
N ALA A 80 -18.48 -5.06 -10.30
CA ALA A 80 -17.98 -3.93 -11.09
C ALA A 80 -18.87 -2.69 -10.94
N ASN A 81 -20.19 -2.87 -10.95
CA ASN A 81 -21.14 -1.76 -10.77
C ASN A 81 -21.06 -1.17 -9.36
N THR A 82 -20.99 -2.00 -8.33
CA THR A 82 -20.83 -1.55 -6.94
C THR A 82 -19.53 -0.78 -6.76
N ILE A 83 -18.41 -1.32 -7.24
CA ILE A 83 -17.10 -0.66 -7.17
C ILE A 83 -17.13 0.68 -7.91
N ALA A 84 -17.74 0.74 -9.10
CA ALA A 84 -17.84 1.99 -9.85
C ALA A 84 -18.68 3.06 -9.11
N ALA A 85 -19.76 2.65 -8.43
CA ALA A 85 -20.57 3.54 -7.61
C ALA A 85 -19.77 4.08 -6.41
N ASP A 86 -19.08 3.20 -5.68
CA ASP A 86 -18.25 3.56 -4.54
C ASP A 86 -17.11 4.50 -4.96
N GLN A 87 -16.45 4.21 -6.08
CA GLN A 87 -15.40 5.07 -6.63
C GLN A 87 -15.93 6.47 -7.00
N SER A 88 -17.14 6.56 -7.57
CA SER A 88 -17.77 7.84 -7.86
C SER A 88 -18.07 8.64 -6.60
N GLN A 89 -18.53 7.97 -5.54
CA GLN A 89 -18.80 8.60 -4.25
C GLN A 89 -17.50 9.11 -3.61
N ILE A 90 -16.45 8.27 -3.57
CA ILE A 90 -15.13 8.66 -3.06
C ILE A 90 -14.59 9.87 -3.82
N ASN A 91 -14.69 9.88 -5.15
CA ASN A 91 -14.23 11.01 -5.96
C ASN A 91 -14.94 12.32 -5.60
N THR A 92 -16.24 12.24 -5.33
CA THR A 92 -17.05 13.39 -4.91
C THR A 92 -16.58 13.92 -3.56
N VAL A 93 -16.39 13.02 -2.59
CA VAL A 93 -15.92 13.39 -1.25
C VAL A 93 -14.53 14.03 -1.29
N VAL A 94 -13.61 13.46 -2.08
CA VAL A 94 -12.25 14.01 -2.25
C VAL A 94 -12.31 15.44 -2.78
N LYS A 95 -13.12 15.71 -3.82
CA LYS A 95 -13.28 17.06 -4.37
C LYS A 95 -13.83 18.05 -3.35
N THR A 96 -14.78 17.62 -2.52
CA THR A 96 -15.30 18.47 -1.43
C THR A 96 -14.22 18.80 -0.42
N ILE A 97 -13.46 17.79 0.04
CA ILE A 97 -12.35 17.99 1.00
C ILE A 97 -11.27 18.90 0.40
N GLU A 98 -10.93 18.75 -0.88
CA GLU A 98 -9.98 19.63 -1.57
C GLU A 98 -10.46 21.08 -1.56
N ALA A 99 -11.73 21.33 -1.88
CA ALA A 99 -12.31 22.67 -1.84
C ALA A 99 -12.30 23.27 -0.43
N GLU A 100 -12.67 22.49 0.59
CA GLU A 100 -12.63 22.92 1.99
C GLU A 100 -11.20 23.22 2.46
N THR A 101 -10.24 22.38 2.06
CA THR A 101 -8.81 22.56 2.37
C THR A 101 -8.29 23.87 1.81
N VAL A 102 -8.63 24.19 0.56
CA VAL A 102 -8.27 25.48 -0.08
C VAL A 102 -8.93 26.65 0.66
N ALA A 103 -10.20 26.54 1.04
CA ALA A 103 -10.89 27.59 1.79
C ALA A 103 -10.23 27.86 3.16
N VAL A 104 -9.86 26.81 3.89
CA VAL A 104 -9.16 26.93 5.18
C VAL A 104 -7.76 27.53 4.99
N ALA A 105 -7.03 27.10 3.96
CA ALA A 105 -5.71 27.65 3.66
C ALA A 105 -5.76 29.15 3.35
N ASN A 106 -6.74 29.58 2.55
CA ASN A 106 -6.94 31.01 2.24
C ASN A 106 -7.28 31.81 3.50
N LYS A 107 -8.18 31.32 4.34
CA LYS A 107 -8.51 31.96 5.62
C LYS A 107 -7.29 32.12 6.52
N TYR A 108 -6.44 31.09 6.58
CA TYR A 108 -5.21 31.15 7.37
C TYR A 108 -4.19 32.15 6.78
N ALA A 109 -4.09 32.24 5.46
CA ALA A 109 -3.25 33.22 4.79
C ALA A 109 -3.70 34.67 5.09
N GLU A 110 -5.00 34.94 5.08
CA GLU A 110 -5.56 36.25 5.46
C GLU A 110 -5.28 36.58 6.93
N MET A 111 -5.52 35.63 7.83
CA MET A 111 -5.21 35.80 9.27
C MET A 111 -3.73 36.07 9.50
N LYS A 112 -2.85 35.34 8.80
CA LYS A 112 -1.41 35.56 8.86
C LYS A 112 -1.07 36.98 8.42
N LYS A 113 -1.61 37.44 7.29
CA LYS A 113 -1.37 38.80 6.79
C LYS A 113 -1.77 39.86 7.82
N SER A 114 -2.96 39.73 8.43
CA SER A 114 -3.41 40.65 9.47
C SER A 114 -2.50 40.62 10.72
N THR A 115 -2.01 39.43 11.08
CA THR A 115 -1.06 39.27 12.19
C THR A 115 0.29 39.92 11.87
N ASP A 116 0.80 39.75 10.65
CA ASP A 116 2.05 40.36 10.20
C ASP A 116 1.95 41.90 10.20
N GLU A 117 0.80 42.46 9.78
CA GLU A 117 0.50 43.90 9.87
C GLU A 117 0.49 44.39 11.33
N PHE A 118 -0.12 43.64 12.24
CA PHE A 118 -0.12 43.97 13.67
C PHE A 118 1.30 43.95 14.26
N VAL A 119 2.10 42.95 13.92
CA VAL A 119 3.51 42.86 14.34
C VAL A 119 4.32 44.05 13.82
N ALA A 120 4.13 44.45 12.56
CA ALA A 120 4.79 45.62 12.01
C ALA A 120 4.43 46.91 12.76
N ASN A 121 3.16 47.08 13.15
CA ASN A 121 2.72 48.21 13.96
C ASN A 121 3.35 48.22 15.35
N LEU A 122 3.49 47.06 16.00
CA LEU A 122 4.18 46.94 17.29
C LEU A 122 5.66 47.35 17.17
N GLN A 123 6.37 46.87 16.15
CA GLN A 123 7.76 47.25 15.90
C GLN A 123 7.91 48.76 15.67
N PHE A 124 6.95 49.38 14.98
CA PHE A 124 6.93 50.83 14.79
C PHE A 124 6.73 51.57 16.11
N LEU A 125 5.83 51.10 16.99
CA LEU A 125 5.63 51.68 18.32
C LEU A 125 6.86 51.55 19.22
N GLU A 126 7.57 50.42 19.16
CA GLU A 126 8.83 50.23 19.87
C GLU A 126 9.87 51.26 19.44
N LYS A 127 9.99 51.51 18.13
CA LYS A 127 10.89 52.54 17.60
C LYS A 127 10.50 53.94 18.07
N LEU A 128 9.22 54.31 18.00
CA LEU A 128 8.77 55.61 18.50
C LEU A 128 9.04 55.78 20.00
N ARG A 129 8.89 54.70 20.79
CA ARG A 129 9.24 54.71 22.21
C ARG A 129 10.73 54.97 22.41
N GLU A 130 11.60 54.35 21.63
CA GLU A 130 13.05 54.60 21.67
C GLU A 130 13.38 56.06 21.33
N ASP A 131 12.78 56.60 20.28
CA ASP A 131 12.96 58.00 19.87
C ASP A 131 12.52 58.97 20.99
N ILE A 132 11.39 58.71 21.64
CA ILE A 132 10.90 59.52 22.78
C ILE A 132 11.88 59.48 23.95
N ILE A 133 12.41 58.31 24.29
CA ILE A 133 13.42 58.16 25.36
C ILE A 133 14.66 58.99 25.01
N HIS A 134 15.09 58.95 23.75
CA HIS A 134 16.25 59.71 23.29
C HIS A 134 16.05 61.22 23.44
N ILE A 135 14.91 61.74 22.96
CA ILE A 135 14.55 63.16 23.08
C ILE A 135 14.47 63.57 24.56
N GLN A 136 13.89 62.73 25.41
CA GLN A 136 13.75 63.03 26.84
C GLN A 136 15.10 63.11 27.55
N ASN A 137 16.06 62.25 27.17
CA ASN A 137 17.43 62.33 27.66
C ASN A 137 18.11 63.63 27.20
N ASP A 138 17.95 63.99 25.92
CA ASP A 138 18.52 65.22 25.37
C ASP A 138 17.97 66.46 26.10
N VAL A 139 16.65 66.55 26.29
CA VAL A 139 16.00 67.64 27.03
C VAL A 139 16.48 67.71 28.48
N THR A 140 16.63 66.57 29.14
CA THR A 140 17.12 66.51 30.53
C THR A 140 18.56 67.01 30.62
N SER A 141 19.41 66.65 29.64
CA SER A 141 20.80 67.12 29.59
C SER A 141 20.92 68.63 29.38
N LEU A 142 20.06 69.22 28.54
CA LEU A 142 20.01 70.67 28.30
C LEU A 142 19.50 71.47 29.51
N SER A 143 18.61 70.88 30.32
CA SER A 143 18.11 71.52 31.54
C SER A 143 19.11 71.50 32.70
N ALA A 144 20.17 70.69 32.63
CA ALA A 144 21.15 70.50 33.71
C ALA A 144 22.45 71.31 33.53
N GLY A 145 22.66 71.95 32.37
CA GLY A 145 23.78 72.85 32.08
C GLY A 145 23.38 74.32 32.14
#